data_AF-B4L096-F1
#
_entry.id   AF-B4L096-F1
#
_cell.length_a   1.000
_cell.length_b   1.000
_cell.length_c   1.000
_cell.angle_alpha   90.00
_cell.angle_beta   90.00
_cell.angle_gamma   90.00
#
_symmetry.space_group_name_H-M   'P 1'
#
loop_
_entity.id
_entity.type
_entity.pdbx_description
1 polymer ?
#
loop_
_entity_poly.entity_id
_entity_poly.type
_entity_poly.pdbx_seq_one_letter_code
_entity_poly.pdbx_strand_id
1 'polypeptide(L)'
;MADDDDKPKKHTIDSLFRIYCNHKVIGSDLENQEFHSILLSQLDCWLEQAKLMPVPITRTQTGLIYMRYKKWRLEYEDFLEVLQILCSESDLNYEEMKETLVLAGAPTGATEIVVVK
;
A
#
# COMPACT_ATOMS: atom_id res chain seq x y z
N MET A 1 -20.72 2.30 34.12
CA MET A 1 -20.21 3.02 32.94
C MET A 1 -18.87 2.39 32.66
N ALA A 2 -18.85 1.35 31.82
CA ALA A 2 -17.68 0.51 31.60
C ALA A 2 -17.24 0.67 30.16
N ASP A 3 -16.08 1.31 30.01
CA ASP A 3 -15.03 1.05 29.02
C ASP A 3 -15.47 1.09 27.54
N ASP A 4 -15.63 2.32 27.05
CA ASP A 4 -15.62 2.66 25.61
C ASP A 4 -14.16 2.98 25.22
N ASP A 5 -13.29 1.96 25.20
CA ASP A 5 -11.92 2.08 24.65
C ASP A 5 -11.46 0.76 23.99
N ASP A 6 -12.32 0.18 23.15
CA ASP A 6 -11.87 -0.74 22.09
C ASP A 6 -12.01 -0.01 20.75
N LYS A 7 -11.22 1.05 20.57
CA LYS A 7 -11.07 1.67 19.26
C LYS A 7 -9.97 0.88 18.55
N PRO A 8 -10.28 0.08 17.51
CA PRO A 8 -9.25 -0.68 16.81
C PRO A 8 -8.17 0.31 16.36
N LYS A 9 -6.90 0.02 16.67
CA LYS A 9 -5.75 0.86 16.28
C LYS A 9 -5.88 1.19 14.80
N LYS A 10 -6.36 2.40 14.49
CA LYS A 10 -6.62 2.82 13.11
C LYS A 10 -5.28 2.77 12.38
N HIS A 11 -5.11 1.80 11.48
CA HIS A 11 -3.89 1.72 10.70
C HIS A 11 -3.65 3.06 9.99
N THR A 12 -2.41 3.52 9.98
CA THR A 12 -2.01 4.68 9.17
C THR A 12 -1.47 4.20 7.83
N ILE A 13 -1.44 5.08 6.83
CA ILE A 13 -0.88 4.76 5.53
C ILE A 13 0.62 4.40 5.61
N ASP A 14 1.40 5.02 6.50
CA ASP A 14 2.81 4.63 6.77
C ASP A 14 2.89 3.20 7.33
N SER A 15 2.05 2.89 8.31
CA SER A 15 2.06 1.55 8.93
C SER A 15 1.66 0.47 7.91
N LEU A 16 0.64 0.75 7.09
CA LEU A 16 0.24 -0.17 6.01
C LEU A 16 1.31 -0.29 4.94
N PHE A 17 1.95 0.82 4.56
CA PHE A 17 3.06 0.78 3.61
C PHE A 17 4.14 -0.21 4.04
N ARG A 18 4.56 -0.19 5.31
CA ARG A 18 5.54 -1.15 5.85
C ARG A 18 5.03 -2.59 5.79
N ILE A 19 3.75 -2.81 6.08
CA ILE A 19 3.13 -4.14 5.98
C ILE A 19 3.16 -4.63 4.52
N TYR A 20 2.77 -3.78 3.56
CA TYR A 20 2.80 -4.12 2.14
C TYR A 20 4.22 -4.32 1.59
N CYS A 21 5.21 -3.56 2.05
CA CYS A 21 6.63 -3.75 1.67
C CYS A 21 7.14 -5.16 1.98
N ASN A 22 6.59 -5.77 3.04
CA ASN A 22 6.96 -7.08 3.56
C ASN A 22 5.95 -8.17 3.19
N HIS A 23 4.86 -7.82 2.49
CA HIS A 23 3.88 -8.78 2.02
C HIS A 23 4.47 -9.63 0.89
N LYS A 24 4.51 -10.94 1.10
CA LYS A 24 5.02 -11.91 0.14
C LYS A 24 4.00 -12.16 -0.96
N VAL A 25 4.08 -11.38 -2.04
CA VAL A 25 3.27 -11.61 -3.25
C VAL A 25 3.80 -12.81 -4.07
N ILE A 26 5.08 -13.17 -3.91
CA ILE A 26 5.74 -14.30 -4.62
C ILE A 26 6.45 -15.19 -3.59
N GLY A 27 6.13 -16.49 -3.57
CA GLY A 27 6.48 -17.43 -2.50
C GLY A 27 7.93 -17.95 -2.47
N SER A 28 8.95 -17.12 -2.78
CA SER A 28 10.35 -17.60 -2.82
C SER A 28 11.39 -16.75 -2.09
N ASP A 29 11.00 -15.70 -1.37
CA ASP A 29 11.97 -14.90 -0.60
C ASP A 29 12.26 -15.54 0.77
N LEU A 30 13.55 -15.78 1.03
CA LEU A 30 14.06 -16.34 2.28
C LEU A 30 13.65 -15.47 3.48
N GLU A 31 13.29 -16.14 4.55
CA GLU A 31 12.81 -15.58 5.81
C GLU A 31 13.88 -14.69 6.46
N ASN A 32 13.45 -13.54 7.03
CA ASN A 32 14.18 -12.60 7.90
C ASN A 32 14.71 -11.27 7.32
N GLN A 33 14.32 -10.82 6.11
CA GLN A 33 14.61 -9.45 5.67
C GLN A 33 13.38 -8.55 5.75
N GLU A 34 13.44 -7.51 6.59
CA GLU A 34 12.46 -6.41 6.59
C GLU A 34 12.81 -5.39 5.50
N PHE A 35 11.81 -5.01 4.71
CA PHE A 35 11.93 -3.99 3.68
C PHE A 35 11.16 -2.74 4.09
N HIS A 36 11.78 -1.57 3.86
CA HIS A 36 11.16 -0.26 4.01
C HIS A 36 10.76 0.37 2.66
N SER A 37 10.74 -0.45 1.60
CA SER A 37 10.44 0.00 0.25
C SER A 37 9.57 -1.03 -0.48
N ILE A 38 8.57 -0.52 -1.20
CA ILE A 38 7.50 -1.32 -1.82
C ILE A 38 7.89 -1.72 -3.24
N LEU A 39 7.51 -2.91 -3.68
CA LEU A 39 7.58 -3.36 -5.07
C LEU A 39 6.35 -2.92 -5.87
N LEU A 40 6.47 -2.81 -7.19
CA LEU A 40 5.33 -2.52 -8.08
C LEU A 40 4.19 -3.53 -7.88
N SER A 41 4.51 -4.83 -7.77
CA SER A 41 3.49 -5.87 -7.55
C SER A 41 2.79 -5.75 -6.20
N GLN A 42 3.47 -5.24 -5.17
CA GLN A 42 2.88 -4.97 -3.85
C GLN A 42 1.98 -3.74 -3.89
N LEU A 43 2.37 -2.69 -4.63
CA LEU A 43 1.52 -1.52 -4.89
C LEU A 43 0.26 -1.91 -5.67
N ASP A 44 0.42 -2.64 -6.77
CA ASP A 44 -0.71 -3.14 -7.57
C ASP A 44 -1.67 -3.94 -6.68
N CYS A 45 -1.15 -4.86 -5.87
CA CYS A 45 -1.95 -5.66 -4.94
C CYS A 45 -2.75 -4.80 -3.96
N TRP A 46 -2.15 -3.73 -3.42
CA TRP A 46 -2.87 -2.81 -2.54
C TRP A 46 -3.97 -2.04 -3.26
N LEU A 47 -3.71 -1.57 -4.49
CA LEU A 47 -4.70 -0.88 -5.33
C LEU A 47 -5.85 -1.81 -5.74
N GLU A 48 -5.55 -3.07 -6.05
CA GLU A 48 -6.54 -4.11 -6.33
C GLU A 48 -7.42 -4.37 -5.10
N GLN A 49 -6.82 -4.50 -3.91
CA GLN A 49 -7.55 -4.68 -2.65
C GLN A 49 -8.41 -3.46 -2.30
N ALA A 50 -7.92 -2.25 -2.59
CA ALA A 50 -8.64 -1.00 -2.41
C ALA A 50 -9.74 -0.76 -3.45
N LYS A 51 -9.93 -1.69 -4.41
CA LYS A 51 -10.87 -1.55 -5.54
C LYS A 51 -10.61 -0.29 -6.38
N LEU A 52 -9.37 0.16 -6.42
CA LEU A 52 -8.90 1.27 -7.25
C LEU A 52 -8.31 0.77 -8.58
N MET A 53 -8.04 -0.53 -8.68
CA MET A 53 -7.56 -1.23 -9.89
C MET A 53 -8.47 -2.43 -10.20
N PRO A 54 -8.78 -2.72 -11.49
CA PRO A 54 -8.26 -2.12 -12.73
C PRO A 54 -8.90 -0.80 -13.18
N VAL A 55 -9.95 -0.34 -12.48
CA VAL A 55 -10.64 0.93 -12.76
C VAL A 55 -10.81 1.64 -11.42
N PRO A 56 -10.48 2.94 -11.31
CA PRO A 56 -10.04 3.85 -12.37
C PRO A 56 -8.54 3.75 -12.74
N ILE A 57 -7.70 3.15 -11.89
CA ILE A 57 -6.26 3.02 -12.11
C ILE A 57 -5.96 1.69 -12.79
N THR A 58 -5.23 1.72 -13.91
CA THR A 58 -4.84 0.51 -14.63
C THR A 58 -3.42 0.04 -14.29
N ARG A 59 -3.18 -1.27 -14.43
CA ARG A 59 -1.84 -1.87 -14.22
C ARG A 59 -0.78 -1.31 -15.18
N THR A 60 -1.19 -0.89 -16.37
CA THR A 60 -0.30 -0.21 -17.32
C THR A 60 0.12 1.17 -16.80
N GLN A 61 -0.80 1.94 -16.21
CA GLN A 61 -0.47 3.25 -15.63
C GLN A 61 0.53 3.10 -14.48
N THR A 62 0.26 2.21 -13.51
CA THR A 62 1.19 1.96 -12.40
C THR A 62 2.56 1.53 -12.92
N GLY A 63 2.62 0.60 -13.89
CA GLY A 63 3.87 0.19 -14.52
C GLY A 63 4.65 1.33 -15.19
N LEU A 64 3.97 2.18 -15.97
CA LEU A 64 4.60 3.32 -16.65
C LEU A 64 5.14 4.37 -15.67
N ILE A 65 4.41 4.68 -14.61
CA ILE A 65 4.85 5.62 -13.57
C ILE A 65 6.06 5.04 -12.84
N TYR A 66 5.99 3.77 -12.42
CA TYR A 66 7.04 3.10 -11.67
C TYR A 66 8.37 3.02 -12.45
N MET A 67 8.29 2.80 -13.77
CA MET A 67 9.46 2.81 -14.65
C MET A 67 10.22 4.15 -14.67
N ARG A 68 9.56 5.28 -14.37
CA ARG A 68 10.21 6.61 -14.34
C ARG A 68 11.27 6.71 -13.23
N TYR A 69 11.07 6.02 -12.11
CA TYR A 69 11.96 6.06 -10.95
C TYR A 69 13.24 5.25 -11.15
N LYS A 70 13.28 4.33 -12.13
CA LYS A 70 14.45 3.45 -12.41
C LYS A 70 14.95 2.68 -11.17
N LYS A 71 14.07 2.47 -10.19
CA LYS A 71 14.31 1.69 -8.96
C LYS A 71 13.45 0.42 -8.99
N TRP A 72 13.92 -0.63 -8.31
CA TRP A 72 13.17 -1.86 -8.15
C TRP A 72 12.10 -1.74 -7.05
N ARG A 73 12.43 -1.03 -5.98
CA ARG A 73 11.54 -0.71 -4.87
C ARG A 73 11.47 0.80 -4.65
N LEU A 74 10.29 1.30 -4.29
CA LEU A 74 10.08 2.71 -3.97
C LEU A 74 10.08 2.90 -2.46
N GLU A 75 10.80 3.92 -1.99
CA GLU A 75 10.75 4.37 -0.62
C GLU A 75 9.42 5.10 -0.35
N TYR A 76 9.12 5.38 0.91
CA TYR A 76 7.83 5.94 1.28
C TYR A 76 7.53 7.29 0.59
N GLU A 77 8.53 8.16 0.44
CA GLU A 77 8.39 9.45 -0.25
C GLU A 77 8.07 9.27 -1.74
N ASP A 78 8.85 8.44 -2.44
CA ASP A 78 8.60 8.09 -3.86
C ASP A 78 7.19 7.48 -4.03
N PHE A 79 6.77 6.62 -3.09
CA PHE A 79 5.42 6.04 -3.10
C PHE A 79 4.32 7.10 -2.98
N LEU A 80 4.48 8.09 -2.10
CA LEU A 80 3.51 9.18 -1.96
C LEU A 80 3.43 10.04 -3.23
N GLU A 81 4.56 10.27 -3.91
CA GLU A 81 4.58 10.93 -5.22
C GLU A 81 3.84 10.10 -6.28
N VAL A 82 4.06 8.78 -6.34
CA VAL A 82 3.32 7.89 -7.24
C VAL A 82 1.81 8.00 -7.02
N LEU A 83 1.35 8.00 -5.76
CA LEU A 83 -0.07 8.17 -5.45
C LEU A 83 -0.61 9.52 -5.94
N GLN A 84 0.15 10.62 -5.79
CA GLN A 84 -0.27 11.93 -6.29
C GLN A 84 -0.39 11.95 -7.82
N ILE A 85 0.56 11.30 -8.53
CA ILE A 85 0.52 11.19 -9.99
C ILE A 85 -0.70 10.38 -10.42
N LEU A 86 -0.95 9.23 -9.79
CA LEU A 86 -2.12 8.38 -10.07
C LEU A 86 -3.44 9.13 -9.87
N CYS A 87 -3.53 9.90 -8.78
CA CYS A 87 -4.69 10.76 -8.52
C CYS A 87 -4.88 11.79 -9.62
N SER A 88 -3.80 12.46 -10.03
CA SER A 88 -3.84 13.50 -11.06
C SER A 88 -4.23 12.94 -12.43
N GLU A 89 -3.74 11.75 -12.80
CA GLU A 89 -4.06 11.11 -14.10
C GLU A 89 -5.45 10.46 -14.11
N SER A 90 -6.00 10.10 -12.94
CA SER A 90 -7.28 9.38 -12.81
C SER A 90 -8.45 10.24 -12.29
N ASP A 91 -8.24 11.56 -12.15
CA ASP A 91 -9.22 12.50 -11.57
C ASP A 91 -9.72 12.07 -10.18
N LEU A 92 -8.82 11.57 -9.34
CA LEU A 92 -9.12 11.16 -7.97
C LEU A 92 -8.60 12.18 -6.97
N ASN A 93 -9.32 12.36 -5.86
CA ASN A 93 -8.83 13.17 -4.75
C ASN A 93 -7.73 12.43 -3.97
N TYR A 94 -6.60 13.09 -3.75
CA TYR A 94 -5.44 12.48 -3.08
C TYR A 94 -5.72 12.06 -1.63
N GLU A 95 -6.49 12.86 -0.89
CA GLU A 95 -6.83 12.52 0.50
C GLU A 95 -7.80 11.34 0.56
N GLU A 96 -8.77 11.28 -0.35
CA GLU A 96 -9.71 10.15 -0.42
C GLU A 96 -9.02 8.89 -0.90
N MET A 97 -8.06 8.97 -1.82
CA MET A 97 -7.26 7.81 -2.22
C MET A 97 -6.49 7.24 -1.03
N LYS A 98 -5.82 8.08 -0.25
CA LYS A 98 -5.11 7.65 0.96
C LYS A 98 -6.06 7.03 1.98
N GLU A 99 -7.24 7.63 2.19
CA GLU A 99 -8.25 7.07 3.07
C GLU A 99 -8.74 5.71 2.57
N THR A 100 -9.01 5.57 1.27
CA THR A 100 -9.42 4.32 0.64
C THR A 100 -8.36 3.23 0.82
N LEU A 101 -7.08 3.57 0.65
CA LEU A 101 -5.96 2.66 0.91
C LEU A 101 -5.88 2.24 2.39
N VAL A 102 -6.15 3.17 3.32
CA VAL A 102 -6.23 2.84 4.75
C VAL A 102 -7.41 1.93 5.06
N LEU A 103 -8.58 2.20 4.48
CA LEU A 103 -9.79 1.40 4.64
C LEU A 103 -9.66 0.01 4.03
N ALA A 104 -8.86 -0.13 2.96
CA ALA A 104 -8.52 -1.41 2.37
C ALA A 104 -7.77 -2.32 3.35
N GLY A 105 -7.01 -1.74 4.29
CA GLY A 105 -6.32 -2.47 5.35
C GLY A 105 -5.12 -3.28 4.89
N ALA A 106 -4.63 -4.13 5.79
CA ALA A 106 -3.48 -5.01 5.55
C ALA A 106 -3.76 -6.02 4.41
N PRO A 107 -2.74 -6.47 3.67
CA PRO A 107 -2.93 -7.36 2.54
C PRO A 107 -3.63 -8.66 2.95
N THR A 108 -4.59 -9.09 2.13
CA THR A 108 -5.37 -10.31 2.37
C THR A 108 -4.44 -11.53 2.41
N GLY A 109 -4.34 -12.20 3.56
CA GLY A 109 -3.43 -13.33 3.77
C GLY A 109 -2.13 -12.98 4.49
N ALA A 110 -1.88 -11.70 4.81
CA ALA A 110 -0.90 -11.34 5.82
C ALA A 110 -1.42 -11.83 7.17
N THR A 111 -0.76 -12.82 7.77
CA THR A 111 -0.95 -13.13 9.19
C THR A 111 -0.70 -11.84 9.96
N GLU A 112 -1.70 -11.38 10.70
CA GLU A 112 -1.71 -10.13 11.44
C GLU A 112 -0.32 -9.79 11.98
N ILE A 113 0.35 -8.82 11.37
CA ILE A 113 1.55 -8.24 11.98
C ILE A 113 1.01 -7.37 13.11
N VAL A 114 0.75 -8.01 14.25
CA VAL A 114 0.40 -7.34 15.49
C VAL A 114 1.64 -6.55 15.88
N VAL A 115 1.67 -5.26 15.53
CA VAL A 115 2.69 -4.34 16.02
C VAL A 115 2.43 -4.18 17.53
N VAL A 116 3.05 -5.06 18.31
CA VAL A 116 3.22 -4.89 19.74
C VAL A 116 4.20 -3.73 19.93
N LYS A 117 3.68 -2.65 20.52
CA LYS A 117 4.45 -1.49 20.96
C LYS A 117 4.91 -1.73 22.39
#